data_AF-A0A6G1C5L6-F1
#
_entry.id   AF-A0A6G1C5L6-F1
#
_cell.length_a   1.000
_cell.length_b   1.000
_cell.length_c   1.000
_cell.angle_alpha   90.00
_cell.angle_beta   90.00
_cell.angle_gamma   90.00
#
_symmetry.space_group_name_H-M   'P 1'
#
loop_
_entity.id
_entity.type
_entity.pdbx_description
1 polymer ?
#
loop_
_entity_poly.entity_id
_entity_poly.type
_entity_poly.pdbx_seq_one_letter_code
_entity_poly.pdbx_strand_id
1 'polypeptide(L)'
;MFKLMTTVLLIPLSLLVLHPLLVLYWCIVVPGTRLSQQDYGQGDGDSSKANLKPGMMIFYSLALAQGTLYMLWFVLNAGNAMLVRVVASKCQFEESWGRKSVHQYLSATKFMCLKDPSSIKDRNLIKYAAGLLDSDSEEDYITGARMLVSFLEKQKLPVKLLIRSSRIRTQKLIAMLGWADPADREMRKLAATIVAHVAGNISLAQFPGALQSIYSLLDPHDDPSFIEKEDQQHDHDKGNARCQLIVQALPILYWHETRGRNLNSRGQG
;
A
#
# COMPACT_ATOMS: atom_id res chain seq x y z
N MET A 1 -2.14 8.25 -34.03
CA MET A 1 -2.30 8.08 -32.57
C MET A 1 -1.03 7.63 -31.87
N PHE A 2 -0.34 6.56 -32.31
CA PHE A 2 0.87 6.05 -31.64
C PHE A 2 1.97 7.11 -31.42
N LYS A 3 2.39 7.84 -32.47
CA LYS A 3 3.39 8.93 -32.37
C LYS A 3 3.00 10.06 -31.40
N LEU A 4 1.71 10.36 -31.28
CA LEU A 4 1.19 11.40 -30.38
C LEU A 4 1.26 10.92 -28.92
N MET A 5 0.86 9.68 -28.64
CA MET A 5 0.96 9.09 -27.30
C MET A 5 2.40 8.93 -26.85
N THR A 6 3.32 8.50 -27.74
CA THR A 6 4.74 8.39 -27.40
C THR A 6 5.33 9.77 -27.09
N THR A 7 5.01 10.80 -27.88
CA THR A 7 5.50 12.17 -27.65
C THR A 7 4.96 12.76 -26.34
N VAL A 8 3.67 12.57 -26.05
CA VAL A 8 3.04 13.03 -24.80
C VAL A 8 3.62 12.33 -23.57
N LEU A 9 4.06 11.07 -23.67
CA LEU A 9 4.71 10.34 -22.58
C LEU A 9 6.20 10.71 -22.43
N LEU A 10 6.88 11.01 -23.55
CA LEU A 10 8.31 11.34 -23.58
C LEU A 10 8.61 12.74 -23.04
N ILE A 11 7.73 13.73 -23.27
CA ILE A 11 7.91 15.10 -22.77
C ILE A 11 8.03 15.12 -21.22
N PRO A 12 7.09 14.60 -20.42
CA PRO A 12 7.20 14.62 -18.96
C PRO A 12 8.36 13.74 -18.46
N LEU A 13 8.67 12.64 -19.15
CA LEU A 13 9.82 11.80 -18.81
C LEU A 13 11.16 12.53 -19.07
N SER A 14 11.26 13.26 -20.18
CA SER A 14 12.42 14.08 -20.53
C SER A 14 12.59 15.24 -19.56
N LEU A 15 11.50 15.90 -19.15
CA LEU A 15 11.53 16.94 -18.12
C LEU A 15 11.97 16.36 -16.77
N LEU A 16 11.47 15.18 -16.39
CA LEU A 16 11.85 14.52 -15.14
C LEU A 16 13.35 14.19 -15.04
N VAL A 17 13.99 13.84 -16.16
CA VAL A 17 15.42 13.49 -16.21
C VAL A 17 16.32 14.71 -16.44
N LEU A 18 15.92 15.62 -17.33
CA LEU A 18 16.74 16.78 -17.70
C LEU A 18 16.70 17.87 -16.64
N HIS A 19 15.57 18.06 -15.97
CA HIS A 19 15.40 19.10 -14.96
C HIS A 19 16.41 19.05 -13.79
N PRO A 20 16.68 17.91 -13.13
CA PRO A 20 17.70 17.85 -12.08
C PRO A 20 19.11 18.13 -12.61
N LEU A 21 19.42 17.76 -13.86
CA LEU A 21 20.70 18.09 -14.51
C LEU A 21 20.83 19.60 -14.75
N LEU A 22 19.75 20.25 -15.18
CA LEU A 22 19.72 21.71 -15.34
C LEU A 22 19.89 22.43 -14.02
N VAL A 23 19.24 21.97 -12.94
CA VAL A 23 19.41 22.55 -11.61
C VAL A 23 20.82 22.35 -11.09
N LEU A 24 21.40 21.15 -11.25
CA LEU A 24 22.79 20.87 -10.91
C LEU A 24 23.74 21.85 -11.64
N TYR A 25 23.55 22.05 -12.93
CA TYR A 25 24.41 22.94 -13.71
C TYR A 25 24.22 24.42 -13.33
N TRP A 26 22.99 24.93 -13.41
CA TRP A 26 22.74 26.36 -13.25
C TRP A 26 22.69 26.85 -11.81
N CYS A 27 22.33 25.99 -10.86
CA CYS A 27 22.17 26.40 -9.47
C CYS A 27 23.27 25.86 -8.56
N ILE A 28 24.16 24.98 -9.03
CA ILE A 28 25.29 24.50 -8.23
C ILE A 28 26.62 24.81 -8.91
N VAL A 29 26.82 24.31 -10.14
CA VAL A 29 28.10 24.48 -10.83
C VAL A 29 28.39 25.95 -11.11
N VAL A 30 27.48 26.66 -11.78
CA VAL A 30 27.70 28.08 -12.15
C VAL A 30 27.88 28.97 -10.92
N PRO A 31 27.00 28.97 -9.90
CA PRO A 31 27.20 29.77 -8.70
C PRO A 31 28.47 29.40 -7.95
N GLY A 32 28.81 28.11 -7.85
CA GLY A 32 30.05 27.66 -7.23
C GLY A 32 31.30 28.20 -7.93
N THR A 33 31.34 28.12 -9.27
CA THR A 33 32.46 28.68 -10.05
C THR A 33 32.58 30.19 -9.90
N ARG A 34 31.45 30.92 -9.95
CA ARG A 34 31.45 32.39 -9.84
C ARG A 34 31.87 32.83 -8.44
N LEU A 35 31.35 32.20 -7.39
CA LEU A 35 31.75 32.44 -6.00
C LEU A 35 33.23 32.18 -5.75
N SER A 36 33.87 31.30 -6.52
CA SER A 36 35.31 31.06 -6.46
C SER A 36 36.13 32.12 -7.21
N GLN A 37 35.64 32.63 -8.33
CA GLN A 37 36.35 33.62 -9.16
C GLN A 37 36.32 35.02 -8.53
N GLN A 38 35.17 35.43 -7.99
CA GLN A 38 34.95 36.73 -7.32
C GLN A 38 35.46 37.98 -8.07
N ASP A 39 35.56 37.90 -9.39
CA ASP A 39 36.04 38.95 -10.30
C ASP A 39 34.99 40.04 -10.59
N TYR A 40 34.09 40.24 -9.63
CA TYR A 40 32.95 41.14 -9.76
C TYR A 40 33.36 42.60 -9.62
N GLY A 41 33.01 43.43 -10.60
CA GLY A 41 33.14 44.89 -10.49
C GLY A 41 34.56 45.43 -10.56
N GLN A 42 35.51 44.65 -11.09
CA GLN A 42 36.86 45.14 -11.36
C GLN A 42 36.81 46.16 -12.53
N GLY A 43 36.89 47.46 -12.22
CA GLY A 43 36.96 48.54 -13.23
C GLY A 43 36.66 49.95 -12.68
N ASP A 44 37.72 50.76 -12.63
CA ASP A 44 37.80 52.24 -12.73
C ASP A 44 37.13 53.16 -11.70
N GLY A 45 36.94 52.73 -10.45
CA GLY A 45 36.58 53.67 -9.37
C GLY A 45 35.18 54.30 -9.49
N ASP A 46 34.32 53.74 -10.35
CA ASP A 46 32.92 54.13 -10.48
C ASP A 46 32.13 53.71 -9.24
N SER A 47 31.67 54.71 -8.47
CA SER A 47 30.85 54.50 -7.27
C SER A 47 29.55 53.73 -7.54
N SER A 48 29.08 53.68 -8.79
CA SER A 48 27.88 52.91 -9.17
C SER A 48 28.07 51.39 -9.01
N LYS A 49 29.32 50.89 -9.00
CA LYS A 49 29.66 49.46 -8.90
C LYS A 49 30.03 49.02 -7.48
N ALA A 50 30.00 49.92 -6.49
CA ALA A 50 30.38 49.63 -5.11
C ALA A 50 29.58 48.46 -4.50
N ASN A 51 28.30 48.33 -4.87
CA ASN A 51 27.42 47.27 -4.38
C ASN A 51 27.40 46.01 -5.26
N LEU A 52 28.12 46.00 -6.39
CA LEU A 52 28.05 44.90 -7.35
C LEU A 52 28.69 43.63 -6.80
N LYS A 53 29.89 43.73 -6.22
CA LYS A 53 30.59 42.59 -5.62
C LYS A 53 29.79 41.94 -4.47
N PRO A 54 29.34 42.68 -3.43
CA PRO A 54 28.52 42.08 -2.37
C PRO A 54 27.17 41.57 -2.89
N GLY A 55 26.54 42.27 -3.84
CA GLY A 55 25.29 41.82 -4.47
C GLY A 55 25.44 40.48 -5.19
N MET A 56 26.50 40.30 -5.98
CA MET A 56 26.78 39.05 -6.68
C MET A 56 27.12 37.91 -5.71
N MET A 57 27.86 38.19 -4.63
CA MET A 57 28.11 37.18 -3.59
C MET A 57 26.81 36.67 -2.96
N ILE A 58 25.88 37.57 -2.60
CA ILE A 58 24.59 37.18 -2.04
C ILE A 58 23.77 36.38 -3.07
N PHE A 59 23.69 36.87 -4.30
CA PHE A 59 22.94 36.22 -5.37
C PHE A 59 23.42 34.78 -5.64
N TYR A 60 24.72 34.58 -5.86
CA TYR A 60 25.25 33.25 -6.12
C TYR A 60 25.20 32.35 -4.89
N SER A 61 25.33 32.89 -3.66
CA SER A 61 25.15 32.10 -2.43
C SER A 61 23.72 31.59 -2.29
N LEU A 62 22.72 32.44 -2.56
CA LEU A 62 21.31 32.06 -2.57
C LEU A 62 21.03 31.00 -3.65
N ALA A 63 21.54 31.21 -4.87
CA ALA A 63 21.39 30.24 -5.95
C ALA A 63 21.99 28.87 -5.59
N LEU A 64 23.18 28.86 -4.98
CA LEU A 64 23.86 27.66 -4.50
C LEU A 64 23.07 26.94 -3.40
N ALA A 65 22.56 27.70 -2.42
CA ALA A 65 21.73 27.16 -1.36
C ALA A 65 20.43 26.54 -1.92
N GLN A 66 19.73 27.25 -2.81
CA GLN A 66 18.51 26.76 -3.44
C GLN A 66 18.76 25.49 -4.27
N GLY A 67 19.81 25.48 -5.09
CA GLY A 67 20.20 24.31 -5.89
C GLY A 67 20.51 23.11 -5.01
N THR A 68 21.24 23.31 -3.92
CA THR A 68 21.61 22.25 -2.97
C THR A 68 20.38 21.68 -2.26
N LEU A 69 19.48 22.53 -1.75
CA LEU A 69 18.24 22.11 -1.11
C LEU A 69 17.34 21.33 -2.08
N TYR A 70 17.24 21.79 -3.33
CA TYR A 70 16.53 21.08 -4.37
C TYR A 70 17.13 19.69 -4.63
N MET A 71 18.45 19.59 -4.79
CA MET A 71 19.10 18.30 -5.05
C MET A 71 18.93 17.33 -3.88
N LEU A 72 19.02 17.83 -2.64
CA LEU A 72 18.74 17.04 -1.45
C LEU A 72 17.28 16.52 -1.47
N TRP A 73 16.31 17.40 -1.72
CA TRP A 73 14.90 17.02 -1.83
C TRP A 73 14.67 15.98 -2.95
N PHE A 74 15.30 16.16 -4.11
CA PHE A 74 15.21 15.27 -5.25
C PHE A 74 15.76 13.87 -4.93
N VAL A 75 16.97 13.80 -4.36
CA VAL A 75 17.61 12.54 -3.98
C VAL A 75 16.78 11.81 -2.92
N LEU A 76 16.28 12.52 -1.91
CA LEU A 76 15.42 11.92 -0.88
C LEU A 76 14.12 11.38 -1.47
N ASN A 77 13.48 12.09 -2.39
CA ASN A 77 12.26 11.61 -3.05
C ASN A 77 12.51 10.44 -4.00
N ALA A 78 13.60 10.47 -4.78
CA ALA A 78 13.99 9.36 -5.64
C ALA A 78 14.30 8.11 -4.80
N GLY A 79 15.03 8.28 -3.69
CA GLY A 79 15.30 7.22 -2.72
C GLY A 79 14.02 6.64 -2.12
N ASN A 80 13.07 7.48 -1.68
CA ASN A 80 11.78 7.04 -1.18
C ASN A 80 10.97 6.28 -2.24
N ALA A 81 10.94 6.76 -3.48
CA ALA A 81 10.24 6.09 -4.57
C ALA A 81 10.85 4.72 -4.90
N MET A 82 12.19 4.61 -4.88
CA MET A 82 12.90 3.36 -5.07
C MET A 82 12.64 2.38 -3.91
N LEU A 83 12.69 2.88 -2.67
CA LEU A 83 12.37 2.09 -1.48
C LEU A 83 10.95 1.51 -1.57
N VAL A 84 9.96 2.34 -1.93
CA VAL A 84 8.57 1.89 -2.13
C VAL A 84 8.49 0.78 -3.17
N ARG A 85 9.18 0.93 -4.31
CA ARG A 85 9.20 -0.07 -5.37
C ARG A 85 9.84 -1.38 -4.89
N VAL A 86 10.99 -1.31 -4.23
CA VAL A 86 11.71 -2.49 -3.72
C VAL A 86 10.88 -3.23 -2.67
N VAL A 87 10.27 -2.52 -1.73
CA VAL A 87 9.45 -3.14 -0.68
C VAL A 87 8.18 -3.76 -1.25
N ALA A 88 7.47 -3.06 -2.14
CA ALA A 88 6.28 -3.62 -2.79
C ALA A 88 6.59 -4.90 -3.59
N SER A 89 7.72 -4.90 -4.31
CA SER A 89 8.21 -6.06 -5.05
C SER A 89 8.61 -7.21 -4.12
N LYS A 90 9.38 -6.96 -3.06
CA LYS A 90 9.77 -7.98 -2.07
C LYS A 90 8.56 -8.58 -1.37
N CYS A 91 7.54 -7.78 -1.09
CA CYS A 91 6.29 -8.25 -0.50
C CYS A 91 5.34 -8.92 -1.50
N GLN A 92 5.71 -8.96 -2.79
CA GLN A 92 4.92 -9.50 -3.89
C GLN A 92 3.52 -8.88 -3.96
N PHE A 93 3.42 -7.58 -3.64
CA PHE A 93 2.18 -6.84 -3.80
C PHE A 93 1.91 -6.59 -5.27
N GLU A 94 0.63 -6.49 -5.64
CA GLU A 94 0.25 -6.22 -7.02
C GLU A 94 0.58 -4.77 -7.41
N GLU A 95 0.83 -4.53 -8.68
CA GLU A 95 1.24 -3.21 -9.15
C GLU A 95 0.15 -2.15 -9.00
N SER A 96 -1.12 -2.55 -9.10
CA SER A 96 -2.29 -1.66 -9.03
C SER A 96 -2.44 -0.96 -7.68
N TRP A 97 -2.08 -1.61 -6.58
CA TRP A 97 -2.25 -1.07 -5.22
C TRP A 97 -0.97 -1.11 -4.35
N GLY A 98 -0.06 -2.05 -4.59
CA GLY A 98 1.07 -2.35 -3.70
C GLY A 98 2.00 -1.16 -3.43
N ARG A 99 2.32 -0.39 -4.48
CA ARG A 99 3.14 0.82 -4.33
C ARG A 99 2.43 1.89 -3.52
N LYS A 100 1.12 2.07 -3.70
CA LYS A 100 0.31 3.05 -2.95
C LYS A 100 0.30 2.69 -1.47
N SER A 101 0.07 1.43 -1.13
CA SER A 101 0.02 0.96 0.26
C SER A 101 1.35 1.10 0.99
N VAL A 102 2.48 0.78 0.33
CA VAL A 102 3.81 0.97 0.92
C VAL A 102 4.15 2.46 1.07
N HIS A 103 3.74 3.31 0.12
CA HIS A 103 3.91 4.75 0.24
C HIS A 103 3.10 5.33 1.42
N GLN A 104 1.84 4.90 1.59
CA GLN A 104 1.00 5.28 2.73
C GLN A 104 1.61 4.81 4.06
N TYR A 105 2.15 3.59 4.13
CA TYR A 105 2.89 3.12 5.28
C TYR A 105 4.08 4.02 5.62
N LEU A 106 4.92 4.37 4.63
CA LEU A 106 6.09 5.21 4.82
C LEU A 106 5.69 6.62 5.28
N SER A 107 4.67 7.22 4.66
CA SER A 107 4.13 8.53 5.03
C SER A 107 3.60 8.53 6.47
N ALA A 108 2.79 7.53 6.83
CA ALA A 108 2.30 7.37 8.19
C ALA A 108 3.43 7.14 9.21
N THR A 109 4.49 6.41 8.84
CA THR A 109 5.67 6.22 9.71
C THR A 109 6.38 7.54 9.94
N LYS A 110 6.59 8.31 8.87
CA LYS A 110 7.26 9.61 8.92
C LYS A 110 6.48 10.58 9.79
N PHE A 111 5.17 10.66 9.61
CA PHE A 111 4.31 11.50 10.44
C PHE A 111 4.38 11.13 11.93
N MET A 112 4.32 9.83 12.25
CA MET A 112 4.48 9.38 13.63
C MET A 112 5.86 9.72 14.21
N CYS A 113 6.93 9.49 13.44
CA CYS A 113 8.30 9.79 13.87
C CYS A 113 8.51 11.28 14.16
N LEU A 114 7.88 12.17 13.38
CA LEU A 114 7.94 13.61 13.59
C LEU A 114 7.21 14.03 14.87
N LYS A 115 6.14 13.32 15.23
CA LYS A 115 5.38 13.58 16.46
C LYS A 115 6.10 13.02 17.69
N ASP A 116 6.58 11.79 17.60
CA ASP A 116 7.31 11.10 18.65
C ASP A 116 8.26 10.05 18.03
N PRO A 117 9.58 10.26 18.08
CA PRO A 117 10.57 9.31 17.57
C PRO A 117 10.50 7.92 18.24
N SER A 118 10.07 7.82 19.49
CA SER A 118 10.03 6.54 20.22
C SER A 118 8.91 5.61 19.72
N SER A 119 7.86 6.18 19.13
CA SER A 119 6.69 5.46 18.59
C SER A 119 6.99 4.56 17.39
N ILE A 120 8.17 4.65 16.75
CA ILE A 120 8.52 3.82 15.59
C ILE A 120 9.12 2.46 15.95
N LYS A 121 9.60 2.28 17.19
CA LYS A 121 10.40 1.10 17.60
C LYS A 121 9.70 -0.22 17.35
N ASP A 122 8.38 -0.21 17.46
CA ASP A 122 7.54 -1.39 17.30
C ASP A 122 6.80 -1.46 15.97
N ARG A 123 7.05 -0.54 15.02
CA ARG A 123 6.27 -0.43 13.79
C ARG A 123 6.84 -1.32 12.70
N ASN A 124 5.97 -2.10 12.06
CA ASN A 124 6.31 -2.84 10.85
C ASN A 124 5.09 -2.89 9.91
N LEU A 125 5.32 -3.34 8.67
CA LEU A 125 4.31 -3.34 7.62
C LEU A 125 3.11 -4.25 7.95
N ILE A 126 3.34 -5.34 8.69
CA ILE A 126 2.28 -6.27 9.13
C ILE A 126 1.40 -5.62 10.20
N LYS A 127 2.02 -5.00 11.22
CA LYS A 127 1.30 -4.27 12.28
C LYS A 127 0.52 -3.08 11.70
N TYR A 128 1.08 -2.39 10.70
CA TYR A 128 0.36 -1.35 9.97
C TYR A 128 -0.87 -1.91 9.26
N ALA A 129 -0.71 -2.98 8.47
CA ALA A 129 -1.82 -3.62 7.77
C ALA A 129 -2.90 -4.15 8.73
N ALA A 130 -2.50 -4.72 9.88
CA ALA A 130 -3.42 -5.14 10.92
C ALA A 130 -4.17 -3.96 11.55
N GLY A 131 -3.50 -2.82 11.76
CA GLY A 131 -4.13 -1.60 12.26
C GLY A 131 -5.10 -0.95 11.26
N LEU A 132 -4.89 -1.12 9.96
CA LEU A 132 -5.83 -0.66 8.94
C LEU A 132 -7.19 -1.38 9.02
N LEU A 133 -7.23 -2.64 9.48
CA LEU A 133 -8.49 -3.35 9.71
C LEU A 133 -9.32 -2.76 10.87
N ASP A 134 -8.70 -1.96 11.74
CA ASP A 134 -9.41 -1.25 12.80
C ASP A 134 -10.08 0.03 12.28
N SER A 135 -9.67 0.54 11.10
CA SER A 135 -10.21 1.76 10.48
C SER A 135 -11.70 1.61 10.11
N ASP A 136 -12.42 2.72 10.15
CA ASP A 136 -13.79 2.82 9.63
C ASP A 136 -13.83 3.21 8.15
N SER A 137 -12.67 3.60 7.58
CA SER A 137 -12.52 3.81 6.14
C SER A 137 -12.47 2.47 5.43
N GLU A 138 -13.41 2.26 4.50
CA GLU A 138 -13.46 1.09 3.64
C GLU A 138 -12.16 0.92 2.82
N GLU A 139 -11.59 2.03 2.31
CA GLU A 139 -10.34 2.00 1.54
C GLU A 139 -9.15 1.51 2.37
N ASP A 140 -9.02 2.01 3.60
CA ASP A 140 -7.98 1.57 4.52
C ASP A 140 -8.16 0.10 4.85
N TYR A 141 -9.40 -0.30 5.13
CA TYR A 141 -9.74 -1.68 5.46
C TYR A 141 -9.36 -2.63 4.33
N ILE A 142 -9.82 -2.38 3.10
CA ILE A 142 -9.50 -3.19 1.90
C ILE A 142 -7.98 -3.26 1.73
N THR A 143 -7.30 -2.13 1.87
CA THR A 143 -5.84 -2.06 1.76
C THR A 143 -5.15 -2.94 2.79
N GLY A 144 -5.59 -2.87 4.06
CA GLY A 144 -5.12 -3.73 5.14
C GLY A 144 -5.33 -5.21 4.82
N ALA A 145 -6.53 -5.57 4.36
CA ALA A 145 -6.88 -6.94 4.01
C ALA A 145 -6.01 -7.50 2.86
N ARG A 146 -5.82 -6.73 1.78
CA ARG A 146 -4.94 -7.09 0.64
C ARG A 146 -3.50 -7.34 1.08
N MET A 147 -2.96 -6.47 1.95
CA MET A 147 -1.61 -6.62 2.49
C MET A 147 -1.50 -7.89 3.34
N LEU A 148 -2.46 -8.15 4.23
CA LEU A 148 -2.46 -9.33 5.11
C LEU A 148 -2.59 -10.64 4.34
N VAL A 149 -3.46 -10.72 3.33
CA VAL A 149 -3.57 -11.89 2.44
C VAL A 149 -2.25 -12.13 1.71
N SER A 150 -1.63 -11.07 1.18
CA SER A 150 -0.31 -11.19 0.54
C SER A 150 0.77 -11.69 1.50
N PHE A 151 0.76 -11.25 2.77
CA PHE A 151 1.68 -11.76 3.79
C PHE A 151 1.42 -13.25 4.13
N LEU A 152 0.16 -13.67 4.17
CA LEU A 152 -0.25 -15.04 4.48
C LEU A 152 0.06 -16.01 3.34
N GLU A 153 -0.36 -15.69 2.12
CA GLU A 153 -0.29 -16.63 0.99
C GLU A 153 1.05 -16.59 0.27
N LYS A 154 1.59 -15.39 0.04
CA LYS A 154 2.81 -15.22 -0.77
C LYS A 154 4.08 -15.31 0.08
N GLN A 155 4.04 -14.77 1.30
CA GLN A 155 5.20 -14.75 2.20
C GLN A 155 5.14 -15.78 3.34
N LYS A 156 4.00 -16.47 3.52
CA LYS A 156 3.79 -17.49 4.57
C LYS A 156 4.12 -16.99 5.98
N LEU A 157 3.88 -15.70 6.25
CA LEU A 157 4.21 -15.08 7.53
C LEU A 157 3.16 -15.40 8.61
N PRO A 158 3.56 -15.51 9.89
CA PRO A 158 2.65 -15.80 11.00
C PRO A 158 1.83 -14.56 11.42
N VAL A 159 0.99 -14.06 10.52
CA VAL A 159 0.14 -12.86 10.73
C VAL A 159 -1.05 -13.13 11.67
N LYS A 160 -1.38 -14.40 11.86
CA LYS A 160 -2.57 -14.90 12.56
C LYS A 160 -2.73 -14.35 13.99
N LEU A 161 -1.62 -14.15 14.69
CA LEU A 161 -1.63 -13.69 16.09
C LEU A 161 -2.04 -12.21 16.22
N LEU A 162 -1.68 -11.39 15.24
CA LEU A 162 -2.03 -9.96 15.22
C LEU A 162 -3.51 -9.76 14.92
N ILE A 163 -4.09 -10.58 14.04
CA ILE A 163 -5.52 -10.47 13.73
C ILE A 163 -6.35 -10.90 14.95
N ARG A 164 -5.96 -12.00 15.60
CA ARG A 164 -6.60 -12.54 16.80
C ARG A 164 -6.66 -11.55 17.97
N SER A 165 -5.67 -10.69 18.12
CA SER A 165 -5.58 -9.82 19.31
C SER A 165 -6.69 -8.76 19.40
N SER A 166 -7.53 -8.61 18.37
CA SER A 166 -8.69 -7.72 18.39
C SER A 166 -9.98 -8.46 18.04
N ARG A 167 -10.89 -8.54 19.03
CA ARG A 167 -12.26 -9.03 18.83
C ARG A 167 -13.01 -8.17 17.81
N ILE A 168 -12.74 -6.87 17.79
CA ILE A 168 -13.32 -5.89 16.86
C ILE A 168 -12.89 -6.21 15.42
N ARG A 169 -11.61 -6.48 15.17
CA ARG A 169 -11.13 -6.90 13.83
C ARG A 169 -11.81 -8.16 13.35
N THR A 170 -11.95 -9.14 14.26
CA THR A 170 -12.58 -10.42 13.93
C THR A 170 -14.07 -10.25 13.62
N GLN A 171 -14.78 -9.41 14.38
CA GLN A 171 -16.19 -9.08 14.10
C GLN A 171 -16.37 -8.32 12.78
N LYS A 172 -15.53 -7.32 12.48
CA LYS A 172 -15.56 -6.61 11.20
C LYS A 172 -15.33 -7.57 10.02
N LEU A 173 -14.35 -8.48 10.14
CA LEU A 173 -14.11 -9.52 9.12
C LEU A 173 -15.34 -10.42 8.90
N ILE A 174 -16.02 -10.82 9.98
CA ILE A 174 -17.22 -11.67 9.92
C ILE A 174 -18.44 -10.94 9.36
N ALA A 175 -18.59 -9.66 9.67
CA ALA A 175 -19.65 -8.82 9.09
C ALA A 175 -19.48 -8.73 7.58
N MET A 176 -18.25 -8.54 7.08
CA MET A 176 -18.00 -8.44 5.64
C MET A 176 -18.02 -9.78 4.90
N LEU A 177 -17.82 -10.90 5.59
CA LEU A 177 -18.13 -12.22 5.04
C LEU A 177 -19.60 -12.34 4.62
N GLY A 178 -20.48 -11.59 5.30
CA GLY A 178 -21.91 -11.52 5.02
C GLY A 178 -22.31 -10.45 4.00
N TRP A 179 -21.35 -9.71 3.40
CA TRP A 179 -21.65 -8.78 2.31
C TRP A 179 -21.93 -9.60 1.04
N ALA A 180 -23.16 -9.50 0.53
CA ALA A 180 -23.67 -10.33 -0.55
C ALA A 180 -23.70 -9.59 -1.91
N ASP A 181 -23.37 -8.30 -1.94
CA ASP A 181 -23.39 -7.53 -3.19
C ASP A 181 -22.28 -8.00 -4.15
N PRO A 182 -22.55 -8.18 -5.45
CA PRO A 182 -21.55 -8.46 -6.47
C PRO A 182 -20.35 -7.51 -6.48
N ALA A 183 -20.55 -6.24 -6.09
CA ALA A 183 -19.50 -5.23 -5.97
C ALA A 183 -18.47 -5.59 -4.88
N ASP A 184 -18.87 -6.36 -3.88
CA ASP A 184 -18.08 -6.68 -2.69
C ASP A 184 -17.34 -8.02 -2.80
N ARG A 185 -17.35 -8.67 -3.97
CA ARG A 185 -16.79 -10.01 -4.17
C ARG A 185 -15.31 -10.12 -3.78
N GLU A 186 -14.52 -9.10 -4.11
CA GLU A 186 -13.11 -9.06 -3.72
C GLU A 186 -12.96 -8.99 -2.21
N MET A 187 -13.72 -8.10 -1.58
CA MET A 187 -13.70 -7.86 -0.16
C MET A 187 -14.11 -9.11 0.63
N ARG A 188 -15.17 -9.79 0.15
CA ARG A 188 -15.66 -11.06 0.67
C ARG A 188 -14.62 -12.17 0.57
N LYS A 189 -13.91 -12.27 -0.56
CA LYS A 189 -12.80 -13.21 -0.76
C LYS A 189 -11.63 -12.95 0.18
N LEU A 190 -11.22 -11.69 0.33
CA LEU A 190 -10.14 -11.30 1.24
C LEU A 190 -10.49 -11.65 2.70
N ALA A 191 -11.73 -11.34 3.12
CA ALA A 191 -12.23 -11.68 4.44
C ALA A 191 -12.26 -13.20 4.68
N ALA A 192 -12.79 -13.97 3.72
CA ALA A 192 -12.81 -15.43 3.79
C ALA A 192 -11.39 -16.03 3.88
N THR A 193 -10.45 -15.52 3.09
CA THR A 193 -9.06 -15.94 3.10
C THR A 193 -8.43 -15.72 4.47
N ILE A 194 -8.59 -14.51 5.03
CA ILE A 194 -8.04 -14.15 6.35
C ILE A 194 -8.67 -15.03 7.43
N VAL A 195 -10.00 -15.18 7.42
CA VAL A 195 -10.73 -15.99 8.40
C VAL A 195 -10.33 -17.47 8.32
N ALA A 196 -10.18 -18.05 7.13
CA ALA A 196 -9.70 -19.42 6.95
C ALA A 196 -8.35 -19.66 7.60
N HIS A 197 -7.42 -18.72 7.44
CA HIS A 197 -6.08 -18.81 8.03
C HIS A 197 -6.10 -18.68 9.56
N VAL A 198 -7.07 -17.94 10.10
CA VAL A 198 -7.22 -17.65 11.53
C VAL A 198 -8.11 -18.68 12.25
N ALA A 199 -9.00 -19.37 11.53
CA ALA A 199 -10.00 -20.31 12.04
C ALA A 199 -9.42 -21.46 12.87
N GLY A 200 -8.23 -21.97 12.51
CA GLY A 200 -7.55 -23.00 13.30
C GLY A 200 -7.18 -22.56 14.73
N ASN A 201 -7.15 -21.24 14.99
CA ASN A 201 -6.74 -20.64 16.26
C ASN A 201 -7.84 -19.77 16.91
N ILE A 202 -9.03 -19.67 16.30
CA ILE A 202 -10.16 -18.88 16.81
C ILE A 202 -11.43 -19.73 16.79
N SER A 203 -12.17 -19.70 17.90
CA SER A 203 -13.50 -20.31 17.98
C SER A 203 -14.52 -19.43 17.25
N LEU A 204 -14.68 -19.61 15.94
CA LEU A 204 -15.67 -18.88 15.12
C LEU A 204 -17.11 -18.99 15.66
N ALA A 205 -17.42 -20.07 16.40
CA ALA A 205 -18.69 -20.26 17.11
C ALA A 205 -18.98 -19.21 18.20
N GLN A 206 -17.99 -18.40 18.61
CA GLN A 206 -18.18 -17.32 19.60
C GLN A 206 -18.68 -16.02 18.97
N PHE A 207 -18.81 -15.97 17.64
CA PHE A 207 -19.21 -14.78 16.91
C PHE A 207 -20.59 -14.99 16.29
N PRO A 208 -21.60 -14.21 16.71
CA PRO A 208 -22.93 -14.24 16.12
C PRO A 208 -22.86 -14.00 14.61
N GLY A 209 -23.63 -14.75 13.82
CA GLY A 209 -23.68 -14.59 12.36
C GLY A 209 -22.53 -15.23 11.58
N ALA A 210 -21.42 -15.65 12.22
CA ALA A 210 -20.28 -16.25 11.51
C ALA A 210 -20.67 -17.48 10.68
N LEU A 211 -21.51 -18.35 11.24
CA LEU A 211 -22.01 -19.53 10.55
C LEU A 211 -22.87 -19.14 9.34
N GLN A 212 -23.77 -18.16 9.48
CA GLN A 212 -24.64 -17.70 8.40
C GLN A 212 -23.84 -17.06 7.26
N SER A 213 -22.83 -16.25 7.57
CA SER A 213 -21.95 -15.67 6.55
C SER A 213 -21.15 -16.74 5.79
N ILE A 214 -20.71 -17.80 6.49
CA ILE A 214 -20.07 -18.97 5.86
C ILE A 214 -21.08 -19.73 4.99
N TYR A 215 -22.32 -19.93 5.45
CA TYR A 215 -23.35 -20.58 4.65
C TYR A 215 -23.68 -19.78 3.38
N SER A 216 -23.81 -18.45 3.43
CA SER A 216 -24.01 -17.62 2.23
C SER A 216 -22.80 -17.66 1.27
N LEU A 217 -21.58 -18.01 1.73
CA LEU A 217 -20.45 -18.24 0.82
C LEU A 217 -20.62 -19.55 0.03
N LEU A 218 -21.35 -20.52 0.59
CA LEU A 218 -21.59 -21.84 0.03
C LEU A 218 -22.89 -21.89 -0.77
N ASP A 219 -23.82 -20.96 -0.54
CA ASP A 219 -25.11 -20.91 -1.20
C ASP A 219 -24.98 -20.38 -2.64
N PRO A 220 -25.31 -21.19 -3.67
CA PRO A 220 -25.24 -20.77 -5.06
C PRO A 220 -26.33 -19.76 -5.49
N HIS A 221 -27.31 -19.45 -4.62
CA HIS A 221 -28.50 -18.67 -4.97
C HIS A 221 -28.36 -17.13 -4.95
N ASP A 222 -27.29 -16.57 -4.38
CA ASP A 222 -27.09 -15.10 -4.30
C ASP A 222 -26.52 -14.47 -5.59
N ASP A 223 -26.59 -15.15 -6.74
CA ASP A 223 -26.18 -14.60 -8.04
C ASP A 223 -27.41 -14.52 -8.97
N PRO A 224 -28.03 -13.33 -9.16
CA PRO A 224 -29.15 -13.13 -10.09
C PRO A 224 -28.82 -13.46 -11.56
N SER A 225 -27.55 -13.69 -11.90
CA SER A 225 -27.11 -13.98 -13.27
C SER A 225 -27.40 -15.42 -13.76
N PHE A 226 -28.08 -16.25 -12.96
CA PHE A 226 -28.48 -17.60 -13.38
C PHE A 226 -29.87 -17.68 -14.02
N ILE A 227 -30.67 -16.60 -14.02
CA ILE A 227 -31.94 -16.53 -14.76
C ILE A 227 -31.81 -15.56 -15.94
N GLU A 228 -30.78 -15.71 -16.77
CA GLU A 228 -30.88 -15.36 -18.19
C GLU A 228 -29.77 -16.10 -18.92
N LYS A 229 -30.18 -17.15 -19.64
CA LYS A 229 -29.28 -18.01 -20.39
C LYS A 229 -28.79 -17.32 -21.66
N GLU A 230 -27.55 -17.68 -21.97
CA GLU A 230 -27.02 -17.91 -23.31
C GLU A 230 -26.91 -16.69 -24.22
N ASP A 231 -25.82 -15.94 -24.08
CA ASP A 231 -24.98 -15.69 -25.25
C ASP A 231 -23.49 -15.45 -24.92
N GLN A 232 -22.69 -16.36 -25.47
CA GLN A 232 -21.28 -16.33 -25.88
C GLN A 232 -20.21 -15.54 -25.07
N GLN A 233 -19.30 -16.35 -24.52
CA GLN A 233 -17.83 -16.16 -24.54
C GLN A 233 -17.19 -15.15 -23.57
N HIS A 234 -17.16 -15.45 -22.26
CA HIS A 234 -16.03 -15.06 -21.37
C HIS A 234 -15.96 -15.80 -20.02
N ASP A 235 -16.17 -17.12 -19.95
CA ASP A 235 -16.41 -17.81 -18.66
C ASP A 235 -15.30 -18.77 -18.17
N HIS A 236 -14.04 -18.31 -18.13
CA HIS A 236 -12.95 -19.06 -17.48
C HIS A 236 -12.54 -18.46 -16.11
N ASP A 237 -12.82 -17.18 -15.87
CA ASP A 237 -12.37 -16.47 -14.67
C ASP A 237 -13.40 -16.55 -13.51
N LYS A 238 -14.71 -16.59 -13.84
CA LYS A 238 -15.80 -16.64 -12.85
C LYS A 238 -15.84 -17.98 -12.10
N GLY A 239 -15.61 -19.09 -12.81
CA GLY A 239 -15.49 -20.44 -12.25
C GLY A 239 -14.25 -20.61 -11.35
N ASN A 240 -13.10 -20.05 -11.75
CA ASN A 240 -11.86 -20.11 -10.96
C ASN A 240 -12.01 -19.43 -9.60
N ALA A 241 -12.65 -18.25 -9.55
CA ALA A 241 -12.91 -17.54 -8.31
C ALA A 241 -13.89 -18.29 -7.37
N ARG A 242 -14.90 -19.01 -7.90
CA ARG A 242 -15.78 -19.89 -7.09
C ARG A 242 -15.02 -21.10 -6.55
N CYS A 243 -14.21 -21.77 -7.36
CA CYS A 243 -13.38 -22.89 -6.90
C CYS A 243 -12.41 -22.46 -5.80
N GLN A 244 -11.80 -21.27 -5.91
CA GLN A 244 -10.93 -20.74 -4.86
C GLN A 244 -11.68 -20.47 -3.55
N LEU A 245 -12.89 -19.90 -3.60
CA LEU A 245 -13.70 -19.65 -2.40
C LEU A 245 -14.14 -20.94 -1.71
N ILE A 246 -14.57 -21.96 -2.46
CA ILE A 246 -14.94 -23.28 -1.90
C ILE A 246 -13.73 -23.96 -1.28
N VAL A 247 -12.56 -23.91 -1.95
CA VAL A 247 -11.29 -24.44 -1.42
C VAL A 247 -10.88 -23.72 -0.12
N GLN A 248 -11.15 -22.43 0.01
CA GLN A 248 -10.87 -21.66 1.23
C GLN A 248 -11.88 -21.93 2.35
N ALA A 249 -13.14 -22.27 2.04
CA ALA A 249 -14.17 -22.61 3.01
C ALA A 249 -14.07 -24.05 3.55
N LEU A 250 -13.55 -24.98 2.74
CA LEU A 250 -13.36 -26.40 3.08
C LEU A 250 -12.58 -26.65 4.39
N PRO A 251 -11.41 -26.00 4.63
CA PRO A 251 -10.72 -26.09 5.90
C PRO A 251 -11.59 -25.63 7.08
N ILE A 252 -12.39 -24.58 6.91
CA ILE A 252 -13.24 -24.02 7.97
C ILE A 252 -14.32 -25.05 8.38
N LEU A 253 -14.97 -25.68 7.40
CA LEU A 253 -15.97 -26.73 7.63
C LEU A 253 -15.36 -27.99 8.24
N TYR A 254 -14.22 -28.43 7.74
CA TYR A 254 -13.49 -29.59 8.27
C TYR A 254 -13.10 -29.39 9.75
N TRP A 255 -12.67 -28.18 10.12
CA TRP A 255 -12.36 -27.83 11.51
C TRP A 255 -13.61 -27.74 12.40
N HIS A 256 -14.76 -27.35 11.87
CA HIS A 256 -16.03 -27.36 12.61
C HIS A 256 -16.51 -28.80 12.89
N GLU A 257 -16.48 -29.66 11.86
CA GLU A 257 -16.90 -31.07 11.93
C GLU A 257 -16.04 -31.89 12.90
N THR A 258 -14.73 -31.65 12.93
CA THR A 258 -13.80 -32.32 13.85
C THR A 258 -13.96 -31.83 15.29
N ARG A 259 -14.31 -30.56 15.51
CA ARG A 259 -14.57 -30.00 16.85
C ARG A 259 -15.92 -30.43 17.42
N GLY A 260 -16.97 -30.48 16.59
CA GLY A 260 -18.29 -31.01 16.98
C GLY A 260 -18.21 -32.45 17.47
N ARG A 261 -17.42 -33.30 16.78
CA ARG A 261 -17.17 -34.68 17.20
C ARG A 261 -16.41 -34.78 18.53
N ASN A 262 -15.39 -33.96 18.75
CA ASN A 262 -14.60 -33.97 20.00
C ASN A 262 -15.36 -33.46 21.24
N LEU A 263 -16.38 -32.61 21.06
CA LEU A 263 -17.25 -32.16 22.15
C LEU A 263 -18.33 -33.20 22.48
N ASN A 264 -18.87 -33.88 21.46
CA ASN A 264 -19.86 -34.94 21.66
C ASN A 264 -19.26 -36.20 22.33
N SER A 265 -17.98 -36.50 22.07
CA SER A 265 -17.24 -37.59 22.71
C SER A 265 -16.81 -37.30 24.16
N ARG A 266 -16.86 -36.04 24.62
CA ARG A 266 -16.58 -35.65 26.01
C ARG A 266 -17.83 -35.46 26.88
N GLY A 267 -19.03 -35.47 26.29
CA GLY A 267 -20.31 -35.39 27.00
C GLY A 267 -20.96 -36.75 27.30
N GLN A 268 -20.31 -37.86 26.95
CA GLN A 268 -20.77 -39.24 27.22
C GLN A 268 -19.82 -40.03 28.14
N GLY A 269 -18.95 -39.34 28.89
CA GLY A 269 -18.06 -39.95 29.89
C GLY A 269 -18.48 -39.57 31.30
#